data_AF-A0A5K0UUE5-F1
#
_entry.id   AF-A0A5K0UUE5-F1
#
_cell.length_a   1.000
_cell.length_b   1.000
_cell.length_c   1.000
_cell.angle_alpha   90.00
_cell.angle_beta   90.00
_cell.angle_gamma   90.00
#
_symmetry.space_group_name_H-M   'P 1'
#
loop_
_entity.id
_entity.type
_entity.pdbx_description
1 polymer ?
#
loop_
_entity_poly.entity_id
_entity_poly.type
_entity_poly.pdbx_seq_one_letter_code
_entity_poly.pdbx_strand_id
1 'polypeptide(L)' 'ESAINKKSTKPASKVKAKEPDVSITQLDIRVGLITKVQKHPDADSLYVEEIDVGEASPRTVVSGLVKYIPLKDMQ' A
#
# COMPACT_ATOMS: atom_id res chain seq x y z
N GLU A 1 -30.91 -28.45 51.95
CA GLU A 1 -30.97 -27.34 50.96
C GLU A 1 -29.94 -26.26 51.28
N SER A 2 -29.21 -25.61 50.38
CA SER A 2 -29.33 -25.48 48.92
C SER A 2 -27.95 -25.35 48.29
N ALA A 3 -27.87 -25.92 47.08
CA ALA A 3 -26.66 -26.26 46.36
C ALA A 3 -25.84 -25.07 45.84
N ILE A 4 -24.52 -25.23 45.97
CA ILE A 4 -23.48 -24.59 45.16
C ILE A 4 -23.68 -25.04 43.69
N ASN A 5 -24.10 -24.13 42.82
CA ASN A 5 -24.20 -24.39 41.39
C ASN A 5 -22.96 -23.88 40.65
N LYS A 6 -22.01 -24.79 40.42
CA LYS A 6 -20.96 -24.65 39.39
C LYS A 6 -21.64 -24.52 38.02
N LYS A 7 -21.51 -23.35 37.38
CA LYS A 7 -21.72 -23.24 35.94
C LYS A 7 -20.38 -22.97 35.26
N SER A 8 -19.79 -24.07 34.81
CA SER A 8 -18.65 -24.17 33.91
C SER A 8 -18.99 -23.52 32.56
N THR A 9 -18.43 -22.34 32.29
CA THR A 9 -18.42 -21.75 30.95
C THR A 9 -17.16 -22.22 30.21
N LYS A 10 -17.38 -23.05 29.18
CA LYS A 10 -16.41 -23.54 28.19
C LYS A 10 -15.39 -22.46 27.78
N PRO A 11 -14.10 -22.81 27.56
CA PRO A 11 -13.21 -21.92 26.83
C PRO A 11 -13.71 -21.83 25.38
N ALA A 12 -14.14 -20.64 24.97
CA ALA A 12 -14.39 -20.33 23.57
C ALA A 12 -13.07 -20.55 22.81
N SER A 13 -13.07 -21.52 21.89
CA SER A 13 -11.94 -21.72 20.99
C SER A 13 -11.74 -20.42 20.20
N LYS A 14 -10.59 -19.78 20.40
CA LYS A 14 -10.10 -18.78 19.45
C LYS A 14 -9.87 -19.51 18.14
N VAL A 15 -10.85 -19.43 17.23
CA VAL A 15 -10.60 -19.68 15.82
C VAL A 15 -9.57 -18.62 15.42
N LYS A 16 -8.30 -19.03 15.33
CA LYS A 16 -7.30 -18.23 14.63
C LYS A 16 -7.83 -18.10 13.21
N ALA A 17 -8.34 -16.90 12.87
CA ALA A 17 -8.56 -16.55 11.48
C ALA A 17 -7.26 -16.86 10.75
N LYS A 18 -7.33 -17.72 9.73
CA LYS A 18 -6.20 -18.05 8.89
C LYS A 18 -5.76 -16.73 8.26
N GLU A 19 -4.57 -16.24 8.65
CA GLU A 19 -4.02 -15.03 8.04
C GLU A 19 -3.97 -15.26 6.52
N PRO A 20 -4.43 -14.29 5.71
CA PRO A 20 -4.39 -14.44 4.27
C PRO A 20 -2.96 -14.72 3.83
N ASP A 21 -2.78 -15.74 3.01
CA ASP A 21 -1.49 -16.07 2.42
C ASP A 21 -1.15 -14.99 1.39
N VAL A 22 -0.30 -14.04 1.79
CA VAL A 22 0.15 -12.94 0.93
C VAL A 22 1.30 -13.45 0.07
N SER A 23 1.02 -13.71 -1.20
CA SER A 23 2.02 -14.11 -2.20
C SER A 23 2.42 -12.92 -3.07
N ILE A 24 3.70 -12.86 -3.46
CA ILE A 24 4.23 -11.82 -4.36
C ILE A 24 3.55 -11.82 -5.73
N THR A 25 3.00 -12.97 -6.14
CA THR A 25 2.27 -13.13 -7.39
C THR A 25 0.95 -12.37 -7.43
N GLN A 26 0.49 -11.83 -6.30
CA GLN A 26 -0.72 -10.99 -6.22
C GLN A 26 -0.43 -9.53 -6.57
N LEU A 27 0.84 -9.13 -6.66
CA LEU A 27 1.26 -7.77 -7.00
C LEU A 27 1.52 -7.65 -8.51
N ASP A 28 1.02 -6.59 -9.12
CA ASP A 28 1.34 -6.21 -10.50
C ASP A 28 2.52 -5.23 -10.49
N ILE A 29 3.74 -5.77 -10.64
CA ILE A 29 4.98 -5.00 -10.64
C ILE A 29 5.47 -4.87 -12.07
N ARG A 30 5.63 -3.64 -12.55
CA ARG A 30 6.06 -3.33 -13.92
C ARG A 30 7.18 -2.29 -13.93
N VAL A 31 7.90 -2.26 -15.04
CA VAL A 31 8.83 -1.16 -15.36
C VAL A 31 8.02 -0.05 -16.01
N GLY A 32 8.19 1.18 -15.52
CA GLY A 32 7.59 2.37 -16.10
C GLY A 32 8.65 3.42 -16.42
N LEU A 33 8.41 4.19 -17.48
CA LEU A 33 9.24 5.33 -17.86
C LEU A 33 8.56 6.62 -17.39
N ILE A 34 9.28 7.45 -16.64
CA ILE A 34 8.79 8.78 -16.26
C ILE A 34 8.85 9.68 -17.49
N THR A 35 7.69 10.08 -18.01
CA THR A 35 7.60 10.97 -19.18
C THR A 35 7.56 12.44 -18.77
N LYS A 36 7.04 12.73 -17.57
CA LYS A 36 6.94 14.08 -17.02
C LYS A 36 7.00 14.05 -15.50
N VAL A 37 7.64 15.05 -14.91
CA VAL A 37 7.72 15.22 -13.45
C VAL A 37 7.56 16.70 -13.10
N GLN A 38 6.75 16.98 -12.09
CA GLN A 38 6.49 18.34 -11.59
C GLN A 38 6.34 18.31 -10.07
N LYS A 39 6.65 19.40 -9.37
CA LYS A 39 6.33 19.52 -7.94
C LYS A 39 4.84 19.65 -7.74
N HIS A 40 4.31 18.99 -6.71
CA HIS A 40 2.90 19.11 -6.37
C HIS A 40 2.60 20.55 -5.90
N PRO A 41 1.56 21.22 -6.41
CA PRO A 41 1.28 22.64 -6.12
C PRO A 41 1.01 22.90 -4.64
N ASP A 42 0.33 21.96 -3.97
CA ASP A 42 -0.06 22.10 -2.56
C ASP A 42 0.85 21.34 -1.58
N ALA A 43 1.90 20.67 -2.07
CA ALA A 43 2.72 19.79 -1.24
C ALA A 43 4.21 19.78 -1.66
N ASP A 44 5.03 20.56 -0.96
CA ASP A 44 6.46 20.72 -1.24
C ASP A 44 7.28 19.44 -1.15
N SER A 45 6.77 18.41 -0.46
CA SER A 45 7.44 17.12 -0.32
C SER A 45 7.10 16.11 -1.41
N LEU A 46 6.17 16.44 -2.33
CA LEU A 46 5.64 15.51 -3.31
C LEU A 46 5.96 15.94 -4.75
N TYR A 47 6.29 14.96 -5.58
CA TYR A 47 6.27 15.09 -7.04
C TYR A 47 4.98 14.48 -7.60
N VAL A 48 4.52 15.04 -8.70
CA VAL A 48 3.50 14.48 -9.58
C VAL A 48 4.20 14.05 -10.85
N GLU A 49 4.14 12.75 -11.13
CA GLU A 49 4.83 12.09 -12.22
C GLU A 49 3.82 11.47 -13.17
N GLU A 50 4.06 11.60 -14.47
CA GLU A 50 3.39 10.81 -15.49
C GLU A 50 4.33 9.65 -15.87
N ILE A 51 3.85 8.42 -15.70
CA ILE A 51 4.63 7.20 -15.91
C ILE A 51 3.97 6.36 -17.00
N ASP A 52 4.68 6.13 -18.09
CA ASP A 52 4.29 5.19 -19.13
C ASP A 52 4.67 3.76 -18.71
N VAL A 53 3.68 2.89 -18.57
CA VAL A 53 3.82 1.47 -18.22
C VAL A 53 3.37 0.54 -19.36
N GLY A 54 3.26 1.07 -20.59
CA GLY A 54 2.78 0.34 -21.76
C GLY A 54 1.25 0.21 -21.82
N GLU A 55 0.53 1.12 -21.16
CA GLU A 55 -0.93 1.21 -21.20
C GLU A 55 -1.41 2.21 -22.25
N ALA A 56 -2.73 2.32 -22.45
CA ALA A 56 -3.31 3.26 -23.43
C ALA A 56 -2.98 4.73 -23.11
N SER A 57 -2.77 5.05 -21.82
CA SER A 57 -2.40 6.38 -21.35
C SER A 57 -1.41 6.27 -20.19
N PRO A 58 -0.45 7.22 -20.05
CA PRO A 58 0.42 7.29 -18.88
C PRO A 58 -0.38 7.39 -17.57
N ARG A 59 0.16 6.80 -16.51
CA ARG A 59 -0.43 6.87 -15.16
C ARG A 59 0.13 8.06 -14.40
N THR A 60 -0.72 8.74 -13.65
CA THR A 60 -0.29 9.77 -12.70
C THR A 60 0.09 9.12 -11.37
N VAL A 61 1.32 9.35 -10.91
CA VAL A 61 1.84 8.85 -9.64
C VAL A 61 2.30 10.04 -8.79
N VAL A 62 2.01 9.98 -7.49
CA VAL A 62 2.46 10.99 -6.53
C VAL A 62 3.50 10.36 -5.61
N SER A 63 4.72 10.88 -5.64
CA SER A 63 5.86 10.31 -4.91
C SER A 63 6.43 11.30 -3.89
N GLY A 64 6.87 10.82 -2.74
CA GLY A 64 7.48 11.62 -1.68
C GLY A 64 8.97 11.88 -1.88
N LEU A 65 9.43 12.01 -3.13
CA LEU A 65 10.87 11.97 -3.46
C LEU A 65 11.57 13.33 -3.45
N VAL A 66 10.84 14.44 -3.27
CA VAL A 66 11.41 15.81 -3.40
C VAL A 66 12.61 16.07 -2.48
N LYS A 67 12.64 15.43 -1.31
CA LYS A 67 13.75 15.58 -0.33
C LYS A 67 14.97 14.70 -0.64
N TYR A 68 14.82 13.71 -1.52
CA TYR A 68 15.81 12.68 -1.77
C TYR A 68 16.41 12.77 -3.17
N ILE A 69 15.59 13.11 -4.16
CA ILE A 69 15.98 13.15 -5.57
C ILE A 69 15.63 14.53 -6.14
N PRO A 70 16.62 15.28 -6.65
CA PRO A 70 16.34 16.54 -7.32
C PRO A 70 15.64 16.28 -8.66
N LEU A 71 14.79 17.21 -9.09
CA LEU A 71 13.97 17.06 -10.29
C LEU A 71 14.79 16.74 -11.56
N LYS A 72 16.04 17.20 -11.64
CA LYS A 72 16.96 16.93 -12.76
C LYS A 72 17.30 15.45 -12.92
N ASP A 73 17.33 14.71 -11.82
CA ASP A 73 17.73 13.29 -11.84
C ASP A 73 16.52 12.35 -12.05
N MET A 74 15.32 12.91 -12.19
CA MET A 74 14.07 12.18 -12.45
C MET A 74 13.76 12.06 -13.96
N GLN A 75 14.53 12.73 -14.83
CA GLN A 75 14.42 12.69 -16.30
C GLN A 75 15.68 12.12 -16.92
#